data_AF-A0A223EAM9-F1
#
_entry.id   AF-A0A223EAM9-F1
#
_cell.length_a   1.000
_cell.length_b   1.000
_cell.length_c   1.000
_cell.angle_alpha   90.00
_cell.angle_beta   90.00
_cell.angle_gamma   90.00
#
_symmetry.space_group_name_H-M   'P 1'
#
loop_
_entity.id
_entity.type
_entity.pdbx_description
1 polymer ?
#
loop_
_entity_poly.entity_id
_entity_poly.type
_entity_poly.pdbx_seq_one_letter_code
_entity_poly.pdbx_strand_id
1 'polypeptide(L)'
;MENPVKDAIRAVLKNKAKLFKLIEKFAEKKIRTELEKRFSKYIEPVLRDLLDEYSAFGWSDVQNKLYKSLKKSGLSDSSAKAMPHWTTIAIKAIY
;
A
#
# COMPACT_ATOMS: atom_id res chain seq x y z
N MET A 1 -2.11 -21.06 10.12
CA MET A 1 -2.24 -20.51 8.76
C MET A 1 -1.63 -19.12 8.77
N GLU A 2 -0.65 -18.85 7.92
CA GLU A 2 -0.14 -17.49 7.76
C GLU A 2 -1.29 -16.56 7.35
N ASN A 3 -1.28 -15.33 7.86
CA ASN A 3 -2.30 -14.35 7.52
C ASN A 3 -2.09 -13.97 6.04
N PRO A 4 -3.04 -14.25 5.12
CA PRO A 4 -2.87 -13.98 3.69
C PRO A 4 -2.60 -12.50 3.40
N VAL A 5 -3.04 -11.61 4.29
CA VAL A 5 -2.71 -10.17 4.23
C VAL A 5 -1.22 -9.95 4.49
N LYS A 6 -0.63 -10.62 5.49
CA LYS A 6 0.81 -10.53 5.78
C LYS A 6 1.65 -11.09 4.64
N ASP A 7 1.22 -12.17 4.00
CA ASP A 7 1.96 -12.76 2.87
C ASP A 7 1.98 -11.86 1.65
N ALA A 8 0.84 -11.25 1.32
CA ALA A 8 0.76 -10.24 0.28
C ALA A 8 1.67 -9.03 0.57
N ILE A 9 1.70 -8.56 1.82
CA ILE A 9 2.58 -7.47 2.25
C ILE A 9 4.06 -7.86 2.10
N ARG A 10 4.46 -9.06 2.53
CA ARG A 10 5.84 -9.55 2.35
C ARG A 10 6.22 -9.63 0.88
N ALA A 11 5.33 -10.11 0.02
CA ALA A 11 5.56 -10.19 -1.41
C ALA A 11 5.78 -8.80 -2.05
N VAL A 12 5.01 -7.80 -1.60
CA VAL A 12 5.20 -6.39 -2.01
C VAL A 12 6.55 -5.85 -1.56
N LEU A 13 6.93 -6.06 -0.30
CA LEU A 13 8.22 -5.57 0.23
C LEU A 13 9.41 -6.25 -0.47
N LYS A 14 9.28 -7.53 -0.84
CA LYS A 14 10.30 -8.26 -1.62
C LYS A 14 10.39 -7.77 -3.07
N ASN A 15 9.26 -7.38 -3.68
CA ASN A 15 9.22 -6.93 -5.07
C ASN A 15 8.28 -5.73 -5.28
N LYS A 16 8.74 -4.56 -4.84
CA LYS A 16 8.01 -3.29 -5.00
C LYS A 16 7.74 -2.93 -6.47
N ALA A 17 8.57 -3.40 -7.41
CA ALA A 17 8.36 -3.15 -8.83
C ALA A 17 7.06 -3.82 -9.34
N LYS A 18 6.69 -4.99 -8.83
CA LYS A 18 5.42 -5.65 -9.14
C LYS A 18 4.23 -4.80 -8.67
N LEU A 19 4.33 -4.21 -7.47
CA LEU A 19 3.31 -3.28 -6.96
C LEU A 19 3.14 -2.09 -7.91
N PHE A 20 4.22 -1.41 -8.29
CA PHE A 20 4.14 -0.23 -9.15
C PHE A 20 3.57 -0.54 -10.53
N LYS A 21 3.92 -1.68 -11.12
CA LYS A 21 3.31 -2.15 -12.38
C LYS A 21 1.80 -2.39 -12.25
N LEU A 22 1.35 -2.97 -11.15
CA LEU A 22 -0.08 -3.19 -10.90
C LEU A 22 -0.83 -1.87 -10.68
N ILE A 23 -0.21 -0.90 -10.00
CA ILE A 23 -0.80 0.44 -9.83
C ILE A 23 -0.97 1.14 -11.17
N GLU A 24 0.03 1.05 -12.05
CA GLU A 24 -0.06 1.59 -13.42
C GLU A 24 -1.16 0.90 -14.23
N LYS A 25 -1.37 -0.41 -14.05
CA LYS A 25 -2.43 -1.18 -14.70
C LYS A 25 -3.83 -0.82 -14.17
N PHE A 26 -3.99 -0.60 -12.87
CA PHE A 26 -5.31 -0.40 -12.25
C PHE A 26 -5.77 1.04 -12.20
N ALA A 27 -4.82 1.97 -12.04
CA ALA A 27 -5.08 3.38 -12.03
C ALA A 27 -4.49 3.99 -13.30
N GLU A 28 -3.33 4.62 -13.20
CA GLU A 28 -2.61 5.22 -14.33
C GLU A 28 -1.13 5.43 -13.96
N LYS A 29 -0.29 5.69 -14.96
CA LYS A 29 1.13 6.00 -14.77
C LYS A 29 1.39 7.19 -13.83
N LYS A 30 0.50 8.19 -13.83
CA LYS A 30 0.59 9.35 -12.91
C LYS A 30 0.49 8.91 -11.45
N ILE A 31 -0.46 8.03 -11.14
CA ILE A 31 -0.67 7.50 -9.79
C ILE A 31 0.51 6.63 -9.36
N ARG A 32 1.02 5.79 -10.26
CA ARG A 32 2.26 5.02 -10.02
C ARG A 32 3.41 5.94 -9.63
N THR A 33 3.66 6.98 -10.42
CA THR A 33 4.78 7.91 -10.19
C THR A 33 4.66 8.61 -8.83
N GLU A 34 3.45 9.02 -8.46
CA GLU A 34 3.20 9.68 -7.18
C GLU A 34 3.37 8.71 -5.99
N LEU A 35 2.94 7.46 -6.15
CA LEU A 35 3.16 6.41 -5.16
C LEU A 35 4.64 6.09 -4.99
N GLU A 36 5.39 5.96 -6.09
CA GLU A 36 6.83 5.69 -6.07
C GLU A 36 7.59 6.75 -5.25
N LYS A 37 7.31 8.03 -5.47
CA LYS A 37 7.91 9.15 -4.72
C LYS A 37 7.67 9.07 -3.21
N ARG A 38 6.54 8.49 -2.80
CA ARG A 38 6.08 8.47 -1.41
C ARG A 38 6.29 7.12 -0.74
N PHE A 39 6.64 6.09 -1.51
CA PHE A 39 6.65 4.71 -1.05
C PHE A 39 7.56 4.53 0.17
N SER A 40 8.83 4.90 0.03
CA SER A 40 9.85 4.69 1.07
C SER A 40 9.52 5.39 2.39
N LYS A 41 8.90 6.58 2.33
CA LYS A 41 8.61 7.40 3.52
C LYS A 41 7.23 7.15 4.14
N TYR A 42 6.22 6.82 3.34
CA TYR A 42 4.82 6.80 3.79
C TYR A 42 4.12 5.45 3.61
N ILE A 43 4.62 4.55 2.76
CA ILE A 43 3.99 3.24 2.50
C ILE A 43 4.79 2.12 3.15
N GLU A 44 6.08 2.05 2.84
CA GLU A 44 6.97 0.99 3.29
C GLU A 44 7.02 0.84 4.83
N PRO A 45 7.11 1.93 5.63
CA PRO A 45 7.08 1.80 7.09
C PRO A 45 5.77 1.22 7.59
N VAL A 46 4.63 1.68 7.03
CA VAL A 46 3.30 1.16 7.40
C VAL A 46 3.18 -0.33 7.12
N LEU A 47 3.69 -0.78 5.97
CA LEU A 47 3.68 -2.19 5.59
C LEU A 47 4.55 -3.03 6.54
N ARG A 48 5.70 -2.52 6.96
CA ARG A 48 6.56 -3.18 7.95
C ARG A 48 5.90 -3.25 9.33
N ASP A 49 5.34 -2.14 9.80
CA ASP A 49 4.60 -2.08 11.07
C ASP A 49 3.43 -3.09 11.09
N LEU A 50 2.74 -3.27 9.96
CA LEU A 50 1.67 -4.26 9.83
C LEU A 50 2.20 -5.71 9.92
N LEU A 51 3.44 -5.99 9.49
CA LEU A 51 4.00 -7.33 9.66
C LEU A 51 4.31 -7.64 11.12
N ASP A 52 4.75 -6.62 11.87
CA ASP A 52 5.09 -6.71 13.30
C ASP A 52 3.84 -6.69 14.21
N GLU A 53 2.67 -6.32 13.68
CA GLU A 53 1.41 -6.31 14.42
C GLU A 53 1.04 -7.71 14.91
N TYR A 54 0.92 -7.87 16.24
CA TYR A 54 0.56 -9.15 16.86
C TYR A 54 -0.92 -9.51 16.69
N SER A 55 -1.79 -8.48 16.65
CA SER A 55 -3.22 -8.64 16.45
C SER A 55 -3.57 -9.00 15.00
N ALA A 56 -4.65 -9.77 14.82
CA ALA A 56 -5.21 -10.00 13.50
C ALA A 56 -5.74 -8.68 12.92
N PHE A 57 -5.46 -8.43 11.64
CA PHE A 57 -5.95 -7.28 10.90
C PHE A 57 -6.40 -7.70 9.50
N GLY A 58 -7.36 -6.96 8.96
CA GLY A 58 -7.90 -7.16 7.63
C GLY A 58 -7.45 -6.10 6.63
N TRP A 59 -7.95 -6.22 5.41
CA TRP A 59 -7.65 -5.27 4.33
C TRP A 59 -8.15 -3.85 4.61
N SER A 60 -9.23 -3.70 5.37
CA SER A 60 -9.73 -2.40 5.83
C SER A 60 -8.70 -1.69 6.71
N ASP A 61 -8.02 -2.43 7.58
CA ASP A 61 -6.99 -1.88 8.46
C ASP A 61 -5.77 -1.43 7.66
N VAL A 62 -5.34 -2.25 6.69
CA VAL A 62 -4.25 -1.90 5.76
C VAL A 62 -4.57 -0.59 5.04
N GLN A 63 -5.75 -0.49 4.42
CA GLN A 63 -6.16 0.71 3.69
C GLN A 63 -6.22 1.94 4.62
N ASN A 64 -6.75 1.78 5.84
CA ASN A 64 -6.86 2.86 6.82
C ASN A 64 -5.50 3.34 7.31
N LYS A 65 -4.55 2.43 7.60
CA LYS A 65 -3.19 2.82 8.01
C LYS A 65 -2.45 3.51 6.88
N LEU A 66 -2.56 3.01 5.65
CA LEU A 66 -2.00 3.67 4.46
C LEU A 66 -2.59 5.05 4.25
N TYR A 67 -3.91 5.21 4.40
CA TYR A 67 -4.60 6.51 4.33
C TYR A 67 -4.03 7.51 5.35
N LYS A 68 -3.95 7.12 6.63
CA LYS A 68 -3.42 7.98 7.69
C LYS A 68 -1.98 8.41 7.42
N SER A 69 -1.14 7.51 6.91
CA SER A 69 0.24 7.83 6.58
C SER A 69 0.36 8.74 5.34
N LEU A 70 -0.37 8.43 4.28
CA LEU A 70 -0.37 9.22 3.04
C LEU A 70 -0.94 10.64 3.24
N LYS A 71 -1.90 10.82 4.16
CA LYS A 71 -2.39 12.16 4.52
C LYS A 71 -1.27 13.06 5.08
N LYS A 72 -0.29 12.49 5.80
CA LYS A 72 0.89 13.21 6.31
C LYS A 72 1.88 13.62 5.21
N SER A 73 1.64 13.18 3.96
CA SER A 73 2.56 13.43 2.86
C SER A 73 2.25 14.73 2.09
N GLY A 74 1.18 15.45 2.46
CA GLY A 74 0.76 16.68 1.79
C GLY A 74 0.04 16.44 0.47
N LEU A 75 -0.48 15.23 0.24
CA LEU A 75 -1.39 14.95 -0.88
C LEU A 75 -2.70 15.73 -0.69
N SER A 76 -3.32 16.12 -1.81
CA SER A 76 -4.69 16.61 -1.80
C SER A 76 -5.62 15.54 -1.23
N ASP A 77 -6.76 15.94 -0.68
CA ASP A 77 -7.74 15.00 -0.12
C ASP A 77 -8.22 13.95 -1.14
N SER A 78 -8.33 14.34 -2.42
CA SER A 78 -8.69 13.42 -3.51
C SER A 78 -7.63 12.35 -3.73
N SER A 79 -6.35 12.72 -3.80
CA SER A 79 -5.24 11.78 -3.95
C SER A 79 -5.01 10.95 -2.69
N ALA A 80 -5.19 11.55 -1.50
CA ALA A 80 -5.10 10.86 -0.23
C ALA A 80 -6.18 9.78 -0.08
N LYS A 81 -7.36 9.93 -0.70
CA LYS A 81 -8.40 8.89 -0.74
C LYS A 81 -8.14 7.81 -1.80
N ALA A 82 -7.66 8.20 -2.98
CA ALA A 82 -7.46 7.27 -4.10
C ALA A 82 -6.21 6.38 -3.92
N MET A 83 -5.09 6.92 -3.44
CA MET A 83 -3.84 6.16 -3.34
C MET A 83 -3.90 4.96 -2.40
N PRO A 84 -4.46 5.04 -1.17
CA PRO A 84 -4.58 3.87 -0.29
C PRO A 84 -5.45 2.78 -0.90
N HIS A 85 -6.52 3.17 -1.61
CA HIS A 85 -7.42 2.23 -2.28
C HIS A 85 -6.69 1.46 -3.37
N TRP A 86 -6.05 2.15 -4.31
CA TRP A 86 -5.28 1.52 -5.39
C TRP A 86 -4.11 0.69 -4.86
N THR A 87 -3.42 1.20 -3.84
CA THR A 87 -2.32 0.48 -3.17
C THR A 87 -2.83 -0.82 -2.56
N THR A 88 -3.98 -0.80 -1.88
CA THR A 88 -4.57 -2.00 -1.29
C THR A 88 -5.01 -3.00 -2.35
N ILE A 89 -5.63 -2.56 -3.45
CA ILE A 89 -6.00 -3.43 -4.59
C ILE A 89 -4.74 -4.06 -5.20
N ALA A 90 -3.69 -3.28 -5.42
CA ALA A 90 -2.45 -3.79 -6.00
C ALA A 90 -1.73 -4.78 -5.09
N ILE A 91 -1.72 -4.57 -3.77
CA ILE A 91 -1.20 -5.53 -2.79
C ILE A 91 -2.01 -6.84 -2.84
N LYS A 92 -3.35 -6.74 -2.85
CA LYS A 92 -4.24 -7.91 -2.97
C LYS A 92 -3.96 -8.75 -4.22
N ALA A 93 -3.68 -8.09 -5.36
CA ALA A 93 -3.44 -8.76 -6.64
C ALA A 93 -2.02 -9.37 -6.78
N ILE A 94 -1.13 -9.18 -5.80
CA ILE A 94 0.19 -9.81 -5.81
C ILE A 94 0.14 -11.25 -5.30
N TYR A 95 -0.82 -11.53 -4.41
CA TYR A 95 -1.15 -12.82 -3.84
C TYR A 95 -2.01 -13.65 -4.80
#